data_AF-A8MBB0-F1
#
_entry.id   AF-A8MBB0-F1
#
_cell.length_a   1.000
_cell.length_b   1.000
_cell.length_c   1.000
_cell.angle_alpha   90.00
_cell.angle_beta   90.00
_cell.angle_gamma   90.00
#
_symmetry.space_group_name_H-M   'P 1'
#
loop_
_entity.id
_entity.type
_entity.pdbx_description
1 polymer ?
#
loop_
_entity_poly.entity_id
_entity_poly.type
_entity_poly.pdbx_seq_one_letter_code
_entity_poly.pdbx_strand_id
1 'polypeptide(L)'
;MVAEELIRRIKEGPCSSLNCKIINIKVSMSGESNEKASSSVIEVDLVRDKVYLTLELKANGLTYLIKLEVTGSVSVGELRRLSGDITELLNSLKP
;
A
#
# COMPACT_ATOMS: atom_id res chain seq x y z
N MET A 1 2.72 -15.21 -8.37
CA MET A 1 1.55 -15.28 -7.47
C MET A 1 1.63 -14.34 -6.25
N VAL A 2 2.68 -13.50 -6.11
CA VAL A 2 2.84 -12.60 -4.94
C VAL A 2 1.87 -11.41 -4.94
N ALA A 3 1.53 -10.86 -6.11
CA ALA A 3 0.67 -9.67 -6.21
C ALA A 3 -0.79 -9.94 -5.82
N GLU A 4 -1.36 -11.09 -6.18
CA GLU A 4 -2.75 -11.42 -5.85
C GLU A 4 -2.95 -11.67 -4.35
N GLU A 5 -2.02 -12.36 -3.69
CA GLU A 5 -2.06 -12.58 -2.26
C GLU A 5 -1.88 -11.26 -1.48
N LEU A 6 -1.00 -10.38 -1.96
CA LEU A 6 -0.85 -9.03 -1.44
C LEU A 6 -2.16 -8.22 -1.55
N ILE A 7 -2.81 -8.23 -2.72
CA ILE A 7 -4.11 -7.57 -2.94
C ILE A 7 -5.15 -8.07 -1.96
N ARG A 8 -5.24 -9.40 -1.81
CA ARG A 8 -6.21 -10.03 -0.92
C ARG A 8 -5.96 -9.63 0.54
N ARG A 9 -4.72 -9.72 1.02
CA ARG A 9 -4.36 -9.33 2.39
C ARG A 9 -4.58 -7.85 2.67
N ILE A 10 -4.27 -6.96 1.72
CA ILE A 10 -4.56 -5.52 1.86
C ILE A 10 -6.07 -5.28 1.97
N LYS A 11 -6.89 -5.97 1.18
CA LYS A 11 -8.36 -5.89 1.26
C LYS A 11 -8.91 -6.46 2.57
N GLU A 12 -8.39 -7.58 3.04
CA GLU A 12 -8.83 -8.26 4.26
C GLU A 12 -8.37 -7.53 5.54
N GLY A 13 -7.24 -6.82 5.50
CA GLY A 13 -6.70 -6.09 6.65
C GLY A 13 -6.88 -4.57 6.52
N PRO A 14 -5.85 -3.83 6.07
CA PRO A 14 -5.79 -2.36 6.14
C PRO A 14 -6.94 -1.65 5.41
N CYS A 15 -7.44 -2.20 4.31
CA CYS A 15 -8.56 -1.64 3.56
C CYS A 15 -9.93 -2.18 3.98
N SER A 16 -10.04 -2.97 5.06
CA SER A 16 -11.34 -3.42 5.58
C SER A 16 -12.06 -2.35 6.41
N SER A 17 -11.29 -1.51 7.12
CA SER A 17 -11.81 -0.47 8.02
C SER A 17 -12.10 0.86 7.33
N LEU A 18 -11.62 1.03 6.10
CA LEU A 18 -11.80 2.22 5.26
C LEU A 18 -12.49 1.76 3.98
N ASN A 19 -13.36 2.58 3.36
CA ASN A 19 -13.90 2.28 2.02
C ASN A 19 -12.79 2.44 0.97
N CYS A 20 -11.81 1.56 1.04
CA CYS A 20 -10.57 1.55 0.30
C CYS A 20 -10.63 0.52 -0.82
N LYS A 21 -10.20 0.92 -2.01
CA LYS A 21 -10.13 0.10 -3.20
C LYS A 21 -8.72 0.16 -3.78
N ILE A 22 -8.15 -1.00 -4.07
CA ILE A 22 -6.88 -1.08 -4.80
C ILE A 22 -7.15 -0.79 -6.27
N ILE A 23 -6.59 0.31 -6.76
CA ILE A 23 -6.72 0.75 -8.15
C ILE A 23 -5.67 0.06 -9.02
N ASN A 24 -4.43 0.01 -8.55
CA ASN A 24 -3.33 -0.57 -9.31
C ASN A 24 -2.19 -1.02 -8.38
N ILE A 25 -1.49 -2.08 -8.75
CA ILE A 25 -0.24 -2.50 -8.15
C ILE A 25 0.77 -2.72 -9.27
N LYS A 26 1.84 -1.93 -9.27
CA LYS A 26 3.01 -2.17 -10.12
C LYS A 26 4.10 -2.80 -9.27
N VAL A 27 4.71 -3.85 -9.78
CA VAL A 27 5.84 -4.53 -9.13
C VAL A 27 7.02 -4.46 -10.08
N SER A 28 8.13 -3.92 -9.59
CA SER A 28 9.39 -3.83 -10.32
C SER A 28 10.49 -4.49 -9.50
N MET A 29 11.39 -5.20 -10.15
CA MET A 29 12.63 -5.63 -9.51
C MET A 29 13.54 -4.42 -9.33
N SER A 30 13.96 -4.18 -8.08
CA SER A 30 15.03 -3.25 -7.75
C SER A 30 16.22 -4.09 -7.31
N GLY A 31 17.42 -3.78 -7.83
CA GLY A 31 18.63 -4.56 -7.56
C GLY A 31 18.87 -4.80 -6.06
N GLU A 32 19.57 -5.90 -5.75
CA GLU A 32 19.87 -6.45 -4.41
C GLU A 32 19.69 -5.46 -3.24
N SER A 33 18.54 -5.56 -2.56
CA SER A 33 18.32 -4.91 -1.26
C SER A 33 18.04 -5.99 -0.23
N ASN A 34 19.04 -6.23 0.61
CA ASN A 34 18.96 -7.05 1.82
C ASN A 34 18.39 -6.25 3.00
N GLU A 35 17.44 -5.35 2.71
CA GLU A 35 16.96 -4.32 3.64
C GLU A 35 15.50 -4.56 4.03
N LYS A 36 15.16 -4.20 5.27
CA LYS A 36 13.79 -4.26 5.83
C LYS A 36 12.80 -3.55 4.92
N ALA A 37 11.56 -4.04 4.85
CA ALA A 37 10.58 -3.41 3.99
C ALA A 37 10.30 -1.98 4.46
N SER A 38 10.47 -1.02 3.55
CA SER A 38 10.27 0.40 3.80
C SER A 38 9.13 0.91 2.92
N SER A 39 8.28 1.75 3.49
CA SER A 39 7.19 2.41 2.77
C SER A 39 7.38 3.91 2.75
N SER A 40 7.13 4.49 1.60
CA SER A 40 7.01 5.93 1.45
C SER A 40 5.64 6.24 0.83
N VAL A 41 4.91 7.15 1.46
CA VAL A 41 3.78 7.81 0.80
C VAL A 41 4.39 8.75 -0.22
N ILE A 42 4.17 8.48 -1.50
CA ILE A 42 4.72 9.30 -2.58
C ILE A 42 3.74 10.39 -2.97
N GLU A 43 2.45 10.08 -2.96
CA GLU A 43 1.44 10.97 -3.50
C GLU A 43 0.11 10.78 -2.77
N VAL A 44 -0.54 11.90 -2.47
CA VAL A 44 -1.91 11.94 -1.93
C VAL A 44 -2.69 12.95 -2.75
N ASP A 45 -3.56 12.46 -3.63
CA ASP A 45 -4.47 13.31 -4.42
C ASP A 45 -5.85 13.31 -3.80
N LEU A 46 -6.39 14.49 -3.51
CA LEU A 46 -7.80 14.64 -3.14
C LEU A 46 -8.59 15.07 -4.37
N VAL A 47 -9.53 14.24 -4.80
CA VAL A 47 -10.39 14.49 -5.95
C VAL A 47 -11.84 14.34 -5.50
N ARG A 48 -12.52 15.47 -5.30
CA ARG A 48 -13.91 15.53 -4.82
C ARG A 48 -14.07 14.81 -3.47
N ASP A 49 -14.85 13.73 -3.43
CA ASP A 49 -15.15 12.87 -2.27
C ASP A 49 -14.19 11.67 -2.14
N LYS A 50 -13.11 11.66 -2.93
CA LYS A 50 -12.16 10.55 -3.01
C LYS A 50 -10.74 11.01 -2.70
N VAL A 51 -10.01 10.15 -2.02
CA VAL A 51 -8.57 10.30 -1.80
C VAL A 51 -7.85 9.19 -2.53
N TYR A 52 -6.93 9.53 -3.42
CA TYR A 52 -6.01 8.58 -4.00
C TYR A 52 -4.70 8.61 -3.25
N LEU A 53 -4.29 7.46 -2.73
CA LEU A 53 -3.05 7.28 -2.00
C LEU A 53 -2.12 6.40 -2.83
N THR A 54 -0.97 6.95 -3.24
CA THR A 54 0.08 6.18 -3.90
C THR A 54 1.19 5.88 -2.91
N LEU A 55 1.37 4.60 -2.64
CA LEU A 55 2.40 4.07 -1.74
C LEU A 55 3.49 3.40 -2.57
N GLU A 56 4.74 3.75 -2.30
CA GLU A 56 5.89 2.97 -2.74
C GLU A 56 6.41 2.15 -1.58
N LEU A 57 6.52 0.84 -1.79
CA LEU A 57 6.99 -0.10 -0.81
C LEU A 57 8.16 -0.87 -1.38
N LYS A 58 9.30 -0.89 -0.70
CA LYS A 58 10.49 -1.66 -1.10
C LYS A 58 10.63 -2.83 -0.15
N ALA A 59 10.57 -4.06 -0.64
CA ALA A 59 10.69 -5.28 0.16
C ALA A 59 11.35 -6.40 -0.66
N ASN A 60 12.34 -7.10 -0.10
CA ASN A 60 12.96 -8.28 -0.72
C ASN A 60 13.47 -8.05 -2.16
N GLY A 61 14.12 -6.90 -2.42
CA GLY A 61 14.55 -6.53 -3.78
C GLY A 61 13.41 -6.24 -4.77
N LEU A 62 12.18 -6.09 -4.28
CA LEU A 62 11.02 -5.70 -5.09
C LEU A 62 10.53 -4.33 -4.65
N THR A 63 10.19 -3.50 -5.63
CA THR A 63 9.50 -2.22 -5.42
C THR A 63 8.06 -2.37 -5.87
N TYR A 64 7.14 -2.17 -4.93
CA TYR A 64 5.70 -2.20 -5.11
C TYR A 64 5.18 -0.78 -5.10
N LEU A 65 4.58 -0.35 -6.21
CA LEU A 65 3.84 0.90 -6.32
C LEU A 65 2.35 0.58 -6.25
N ILE A 66 1.74 0.87 -5.12
CA ILE A 66 0.34 0.56 -4.82
C ILE A 66 -0.46 1.86 -4.86
N LYS A 67 -1.43 1.93 -5.78
CA LYS A 67 -2.40 3.03 -5.84
C LYS A 67 -3.72 2.58 -5.22
N LEU A 68 -4.13 3.29 -4.18
CA LEU A 68 -5.37 3.06 -3.45
C LEU A 68 -6.33 4.23 -3.70
N GLU A 69 -7.62 3.94 -3.76
CA GLU A 69 -8.71 4.91 -3.74
C GLU A 69 -9.45 4.73 -2.42
N VAL A 70 -9.50 5.74 -1.58
CA VAL A 70 -10.29 5.78 -0.36
C VAL A 70 -11.46 6.71 -0.59
N THR A 71 -12.67 6.21 -0.38
CA THR A 71 -13.91 6.97 -0.58
C THR A 71 -14.50 7.39 0.76
N GLY A 72 -14.99 8.62 0.85
CA GLY A 72 -15.58 9.18 2.06
C GLY A 72 -14.61 10.06 2.87
N SER A 73 -15.08 10.49 4.05
CA SER A 73 -14.31 11.36 4.94
C SER A 73 -13.16 10.59 5.59
N VAL A 74 -11.94 10.75 5.08
CA VAL A 74 -10.73 10.14 5.64
C VAL A 74 -9.76 11.21 6.12
N SER A 75 -9.24 11.04 7.34
CA SER A 75 -8.26 11.95 7.92
C SER A 75 -6.84 11.63 7.46
N VAL A 76 -5.95 12.62 7.44
CA VAL A 76 -4.51 12.40 7.16
C VAL A 76 -3.90 11.37 8.11
N GLY A 77 -4.35 11.34 9.37
CA GLY A 77 -3.94 10.34 10.36
C GLY A 77 -4.35 8.91 9.98
N GLU A 78 -5.51 8.73 9.36
CA GLU A 78 -5.99 7.43 8.88
C GLU A 78 -5.21 6.97 7.66
N LEU A 79 -4.90 7.88 6.73
CA LEU A 79 -4.05 7.57 5.57
C LEU A 79 -2.63 7.17 6.01
N ARG A 80 -2.08 7.83 7.04
CA ARG A 80 -0.78 7.47 7.61
C ARG A 80 -0.81 6.10 8.28
N ARG A 81 -1.88 5.78 9.03
CA ARG A 81 -2.07 4.43 9.59
C ARG A 81 -2.19 3.38 8.51
N LEU A 82 -3.03 3.62 7.50
CA LEU A 82 -3.21 2.75 6.34
C LEU A 82 -1.86 2.45 5.65
N SER A 83 -1.04 3.49 5.45
CA SER A 83 0.31 3.30 4.93
C SER A 83 1.16 2.39 5.83
N GLY A 84 1.16 2.61 7.15
CA GLY A 84 1.94 1.82 8.10
C GLY A 84 1.51 0.35 8.14
N ASP A 85 0.20 0.10 8.20
CA ASP A 85 -0.38 -1.25 8.25
C ASP A 85 -0.03 -2.05 6.99
N ILE A 86 -0.03 -1.41 5.81
CA ILE A 86 0.37 -2.06 4.54
C ILE A 86 1.87 -2.41 4.55
N THR A 87 2.71 -1.58 5.15
CA THR A 87 4.16 -1.84 5.31
C THR A 87 4.41 -3.00 6.24
N GLU A 88 3.71 -3.05 7.38
CA GLU A 88 3.79 -4.18 8.31
C GLU A 88 3.30 -5.47 7.64
N LEU A 89 2.23 -5.40 6.86
CA LEU A 89 1.70 -6.53 6.10
C LEU A 89 2.72 -7.07 5.10
N LEU A 90 3.44 -6.20 4.39
CA LEU A 90 4.53 -6.60 3.49
C LEU A 90 5.74 -7.19 4.22
N ASN A 91 6.07 -6.67 5.41
CA ASN A 91 7.09 -7.29 6.27
C ASN A 91 6.65 -8.66 6.80
N SER A 92 5.35 -8.88 7.02
CA SER A 92 4.79 -10.17 7.45
C SER A 92 4.75 -11.21 6.32
N LEU A 93 4.72 -10.75 5.07
CA LEU A 93 4.77 -11.56 3.86
C LEU A 93 6.20 -12.04 3.53
N LYS A 94 7.08 -12.16 4.53
CA LYS A 94 8.38 -12.83 4.36
C LYS A 94 8.17 -14.17 3.64
N PRO A 95 8.93 -14.47 2.58
CA PRO A 95 8.96 -15.82 2.03
C PRO A 95 9.51 -16.83 3.03
#